data_AF-A0A9Y1BLS6-F1
#
_entry.id   AF-A0A9Y1BLS6-F1
#
_cell.length_a   1.000
_cell.length_b   1.000
_cell.length_c   1.000
_cell.angle_alpha   90.00
_cell.angle_beta   90.00
_cell.angle_gamma   90.00
#
_symmetry.space_group_name_H-M   'P 1'
#
loop_
_entity.id
_entity.type
_entity.pdbx_description
1 polymer ?
#
loop_
_entity_poly.entity_id
_entity_poly.type
_entity_poly.pdbx_seq_one_letter_code
_entity_poly.pdbx_strand_id
1 'polypeptide(L)'
;MERKSKNVDILLVGGGPACCSAAIQLVRSKKNILLITKEIGGLVKNANLIENLLGFPNGIRGKDYASLMQEQLKKIKVPVLIDEVKKVEKVEEHFVITTSNKKFTANYVIIGSGTIPKKLEISGEEKAYQDKKLFYEVYEAKEFLEKKDDVIIIGGGDAAYDYALNISNQVKQIRILQRSENAKCLPLLLKRVKKKENIQIIKNVTPSEISFYSNKLLLTVRKSTNNFLDLLTDKILIAVGRTPNISFIEEGLLTSENLQSTDRRLILIGDIKNKRLRQISIAIGDGLKEAMKIIEENE
;
A
#
# COMPACT_ATOMS: atom_id res chain seq x y z
N MET A 1 28.56 -15.18 15.43
CA MET A 1 27.94 -14.55 16.61
C MET A 1 26.43 -14.74 16.49
N GLU A 2 25.89 -15.79 17.11
CA GLU A 2 24.45 -16.08 17.07
C GLU A 2 23.68 -14.93 17.70
N ARG A 3 22.91 -14.20 16.88
CA ARG A 3 21.98 -13.18 17.37
C ARG A 3 20.88 -13.91 18.15
N LYS A 4 20.96 -13.92 19.49
CA LYS A 4 19.91 -14.47 20.38
C LYS A 4 18.54 -14.03 19.88
N SER A 5 17.69 -14.97 19.49
CA SER A 5 16.31 -14.71 19.07
C SER A 5 15.52 -14.19 20.27
N LYS A 6 14.75 -13.12 20.07
CA LYS A 6 13.75 -12.69 21.06
C LYS A 6 12.46 -13.46 20.82
N ASN A 7 11.94 -14.09 21.87
CA ASN A 7 10.71 -14.88 21.82
C ASN A 7 9.48 -13.99 22.11
N VAL A 8 8.42 -14.14 21.33
CA VAL A 8 7.15 -13.40 21.43
C VAL A 8 6.00 -14.36 21.12
N ASP A 9 4.89 -14.32 21.86
CA ASP A 9 3.81 -15.27 21.63
C ASP A 9 3.12 -15.03 20.27
N ILE A 10 2.83 -13.75 19.96
CA ILE A 10 2.16 -13.35 18.72
C ILE A 10 2.95 -12.21 18.05
N LEU A 11 3.41 -12.45 16.83
CA LEU A 11 4.13 -11.45 16.04
C LEU A 11 3.24 -10.95 14.90
N LEU A 12 3.07 -9.63 14.80
CA LEU A 12 2.30 -8.98 13.74
C LEU A 12 3.26 -8.32 12.74
N VAL A 13 3.01 -8.50 11.44
CA VAL A 13 3.81 -7.92 10.35
C VAL A 13 2.96 -6.96 9.51
N GLY A 14 3.29 -5.67 9.57
CA GLY A 14 2.65 -4.61 8.80
C GLY A 14 2.01 -3.52 9.65
N GLY A 15 2.12 -2.26 9.24
CA GLY A 15 1.66 -1.09 10.00
C GLY A 15 0.33 -0.50 9.52
N GLY A 16 -0.42 -1.25 8.71
CA GLY A 16 -1.73 -0.84 8.21
C GLY A 16 -2.86 -1.00 9.22
N PRO A 17 -4.09 -0.57 8.88
CA PRO A 17 -5.24 -0.62 9.79
C PRO A 17 -5.54 -2.01 10.36
N ALA A 18 -5.32 -3.08 9.58
CA ALA A 18 -5.58 -4.45 10.01
C ALA A 18 -4.72 -4.86 11.22
N CYS A 19 -3.39 -4.80 11.08
CA CYS A 19 -2.49 -5.15 12.19
C CYS A 19 -2.58 -4.15 13.34
N CYS A 20 -2.84 -2.87 13.09
CA CYS A 20 -3.05 -1.90 14.17
C CYS A 20 -4.27 -2.28 15.03
N SER A 21 -5.40 -2.63 14.38
CA SER A 21 -6.61 -3.11 15.05
C SER A 21 -6.35 -4.39 15.86
N ALA A 22 -5.70 -5.38 15.25
CA ALA A 22 -5.35 -6.64 15.91
C ALA A 22 -4.44 -6.41 17.13
N ALA A 23 -3.37 -5.62 16.98
CA ALA A 23 -2.40 -5.36 18.04
C ALA A 23 -3.06 -4.65 19.24
N ILE A 24 -3.95 -3.70 18.97
CA ILE A 24 -4.74 -3.01 20.00
C ILE A 24 -5.55 -4.02 20.81
N GLN A 25 -6.27 -4.92 20.14
CA GLN A 25 -7.10 -5.91 20.82
C GLN A 25 -6.26 -6.89 21.65
N LEU A 26 -5.17 -7.41 21.08
CA LEU A 26 -4.28 -8.36 21.76
C LEU A 26 -3.63 -7.76 23.02
N VAL A 27 -3.20 -6.49 22.97
CA VAL A 27 -2.65 -5.79 24.14
C VAL A 27 -3.69 -5.55 25.21
N ARG A 28 -4.92 -5.19 24.82
CA ARG A 28 -6.04 -5.03 25.77
C ARG A 28 -6.37 -6.34 26.51
N SER A 29 -6.16 -7.47 25.84
CA SER A 29 -6.28 -8.82 26.43
C SER A 29 -5.00 -9.34 27.07
N LYS A 30 -4.02 -8.45 27.35
CA LYS A 30 -2.75 -8.75 28.03
C LYS A 30 -1.89 -9.83 27.35
N LYS A 31 -2.02 -10.03 26.04
CA LYS A 31 -1.19 -10.98 25.28
C LYS A 31 0.19 -10.37 25.01
N ASN A 32 1.24 -11.20 25.02
CA ASN A 32 2.61 -10.79 24.69
C ASN A 32 2.79 -10.70 23.17
N ILE A 33 2.88 -9.48 22.65
CA ILE A 33 2.94 -9.23 21.21
C ILE A 33 4.11 -8.36 20.79
N LEU A 34 4.44 -8.43 19.49
CA LEU A 34 5.32 -7.47 18.82
C LEU A 34 4.78 -7.14 17.43
N LEU A 35 4.57 -5.85 17.17
CA LEU A 35 4.23 -5.35 15.84
C LEU A 35 5.50 -4.87 15.12
N ILE A 36 5.86 -5.50 14.00
CA ILE A 36 7.00 -5.10 13.18
C ILE A 36 6.51 -4.43 11.90
N THR A 37 7.01 -3.23 11.61
CA THR A 37 6.69 -2.53 10.38
C THR A 37 7.70 -1.44 10.02
N LYS A 38 7.80 -1.09 8.74
CA LYS A 38 8.58 0.08 8.30
C LYS A 38 7.99 1.40 8.82
N GLU A 39 6.66 1.47 8.90
CA GLU A 39 5.93 2.68 9.26
C GLU A 39 4.46 2.40 9.58
N ILE A 40 3.83 3.26 10.37
CA ILE A 40 2.40 3.19 10.69
C ILE A 40 1.57 3.93 9.62
N GLY A 41 0.41 3.37 9.30
CA GLY A 41 -0.57 3.89 8.35
C GLY A 41 -0.73 2.99 7.13
N GLY A 42 0.36 2.44 6.61
CA GLY A 42 0.32 1.67 5.36
C GLY A 42 -0.29 2.49 4.21
N LEU A 43 -1.14 1.87 3.39
CA LEU A 43 -1.70 2.49 2.19
C LEU A 43 -2.65 3.66 2.46
N VAL A 44 -3.19 3.79 3.67
CA VAL A 44 -4.14 4.88 3.97
C VAL A 44 -3.50 6.25 3.81
N LYS A 45 -2.17 6.37 3.98
CA LYS A 45 -1.43 7.63 3.80
C LYS A 45 -1.54 8.21 2.39
N ASN A 46 -1.80 7.36 1.40
CA ASN A 46 -1.98 7.78 0.02
C ASN A 46 -3.35 8.39 -0.27
N ALA A 47 -4.34 8.17 0.59
CA ALA A 47 -5.68 8.68 0.36
C ALA A 47 -5.72 10.20 0.45
N ASN A 48 -6.32 10.86 -0.55
CA ASN A 48 -6.60 12.28 -0.53
C ASN A 48 -7.59 12.62 0.59
N LEU A 49 -8.75 11.95 0.55
CA LEU A 49 -9.82 12.11 1.52
C LEU A 49 -10.57 10.78 1.69
N ILE A 50 -10.64 10.30 2.93
CA ILE A 50 -11.36 9.09 3.32
C ILE A 50 -12.77 9.52 3.75
N GLU A 51 -13.77 9.17 2.96
CA GLU A 51 -15.18 9.56 3.20
C GLU A 51 -16.07 8.37 3.57
N ASN A 52 -15.55 7.15 3.51
CA ASN A 52 -16.29 5.91 3.76
C ASN A 52 -15.91 5.26 5.10
N LEU A 53 -15.39 6.04 6.04
CA LEU A 53 -15.03 5.59 7.39
C LEU A 53 -15.97 6.24 8.40
N LEU A 54 -16.72 5.40 9.13
CA LEU A 54 -17.63 5.86 10.18
C LEU A 54 -16.86 6.61 11.28
N GLY A 55 -17.49 7.64 11.84
CA GLY A 55 -16.89 8.53 12.82
C GLY A 55 -16.24 9.79 12.22
N PHE A 56 -16.09 9.87 10.90
CA PHE A 56 -15.55 11.04 10.19
C PHE A 56 -16.60 11.62 9.23
N PRO A 57 -17.62 12.34 9.72
CA PRO A 57 -18.74 12.81 8.89
C PRO A 57 -18.33 13.76 7.77
N ASN A 58 -17.22 14.49 7.95
CA ASN A 58 -16.65 15.38 6.95
C ASN A 58 -15.49 14.73 6.17
N GLY A 59 -15.28 13.42 6.35
CA GLY A 59 -14.11 12.70 5.93
C GLY A 59 -12.84 13.08 6.71
N ILE A 60 -11.75 12.35 6.43
CA ILE A 60 -10.43 12.59 7.02
C ILE A 60 -9.34 12.35 5.98
N ARG A 61 -8.28 13.15 5.96
CA ARG A 61 -7.17 12.89 5.03
C ARG A 61 -6.39 11.64 5.46
N GLY A 62 -5.85 10.93 4.48
CA GLY A 62 -5.09 9.70 4.70
C GLY A 62 -3.95 9.84 5.72
N LYS A 63 -3.16 10.91 5.59
CA LYS A 63 -2.07 11.23 6.51
C LYS A 63 -2.54 11.48 7.94
N ASP A 64 -3.66 12.18 8.11
CA ASP A 64 -4.17 12.58 9.42
C ASP A 64 -4.73 11.35 10.13
N TYR A 65 -5.40 10.46 9.38
CA TYR A 65 -5.85 9.17 9.90
C TYR A 65 -4.68 8.27 10.32
N ALA A 66 -3.59 8.22 9.54
CA ALA A 66 -2.39 7.47 9.92
C ALA A 66 -1.73 8.02 11.21
N SER A 67 -1.72 9.34 11.39
CA SER A 67 -1.27 9.97 12.64
C SER A 67 -2.12 9.55 13.83
N LEU A 68 -3.46 9.57 13.70
CA LEU A 68 -4.37 9.09 14.74
C LEU A 68 -4.15 7.61 15.09
N MET A 69 -3.90 6.76 14.09
CA MET A 69 -3.55 5.35 14.33
C MET A 69 -2.27 5.24 15.18
N GLN A 70 -1.23 6.02 14.84
CA GLN A 70 0.02 6.01 15.58
C GLN A 70 -0.15 6.50 17.03
N GLU A 71 -0.94 7.56 17.24
CA GLU A 71 -1.28 8.07 18.58
C GLU A 71 -2.02 7.02 19.42
N GLN A 72 -2.97 6.31 18.81
CA GLN A 72 -3.73 5.26 19.49
C GLN A 72 -2.82 4.10 19.92
N LEU A 73 -1.91 3.65 19.05
CA LEU A 73 -0.93 2.60 19.38
C LEU A 73 -0.02 3.03 20.55
N LYS A 74 0.45 4.29 20.53
CA LYS A 74 1.26 4.86 21.63
C LYS A 74 0.49 4.89 22.94
N LYS A 75 -0.76 5.36 22.93
CA LYS A 75 -1.63 5.45 24.13
C LYS A 75 -1.88 4.08 24.76
N ILE A 76 -2.08 3.06 23.93
CA ILE A 76 -2.32 1.67 24.35
C ILE A 76 -1.01 0.95 24.70
N LYS A 77 0.15 1.59 24.44
CA LYS A 77 1.49 1.04 24.66
C LYS A 77 1.73 -0.25 23.88
N VAL A 78 1.25 -0.30 22.63
CA VAL A 78 1.54 -1.41 21.73
C VAL A 78 3.05 -1.50 21.49
N PRO A 79 3.70 -2.66 21.69
CA PRO A 79 5.11 -2.85 21.34
C PRO A 79 5.30 -2.80 19.83
N VAL A 80 5.83 -1.69 19.32
CA VAL A 80 6.12 -1.50 17.90
C VAL A 80 7.62 -1.46 17.66
N LEU A 81 8.10 -2.28 16.72
CA LEU A 81 9.46 -2.22 16.20
C LEU A 81 9.43 -1.65 14.78
N ILE A 82 10.13 -0.54 14.58
CA ILE A 82 10.37 0.01 13.25
C ILE A 82 11.51 -0.76 12.58
N ASP A 83 11.15 -1.74 11.77
CA ASP A 83 12.07 -2.58 10.99
C ASP A 83 11.30 -3.22 9.81
N GLU A 84 12.04 -3.78 8.86
CA GLU A 84 11.49 -4.52 7.72
C GLU A 84 11.66 -6.01 7.94
N VAL A 85 10.55 -6.75 7.85
CA VAL A 85 10.58 -8.21 7.76
C VAL A 85 11.05 -8.63 6.36
N LYS A 86 12.07 -9.49 6.34
CA LYS A 86 12.72 -10.02 5.13
C LYS A 86 12.38 -11.49 4.88
N LYS A 87 12.16 -12.28 5.93
CA LYS A 87 11.75 -13.69 5.82
C LYS A 87 10.83 -14.08 6.98
N VAL A 88 9.81 -14.88 6.70
CA VAL A 88 8.99 -15.63 7.66
C VAL A 88 9.05 -17.09 7.23
N GLU A 89 9.59 -17.93 8.09
CA GLU A 89 9.79 -19.37 7.85
C GLU A 89 9.29 -20.18 9.04
N LYS A 90 8.92 -21.45 8.82
CA LYS A 90 8.54 -22.36 9.90
C LYS A 90 9.72 -23.28 10.20
N VAL A 91 10.18 -23.25 11.44
CA VAL A 91 11.28 -24.10 11.93
C VAL A 91 10.75 -24.91 13.10
N GLU A 92 10.66 -26.22 12.92
CA GLU A 92 10.03 -27.14 13.88
C GLU A 92 8.61 -26.67 14.24
N GLU A 93 8.36 -26.35 15.50
CA GLU A 93 7.05 -25.92 16.01
C GLU A 93 6.88 -24.41 16.15
N HIS A 94 7.85 -23.61 15.70
CA HIS A 94 7.81 -22.15 15.80
C HIS A 94 8.01 -21.47 14.44
N PHE A 95 7.56 -20.21 14.35
CA PHE A 95 7.93 -19.35 13.23
C PHE A 95 9.20 -18.58 13.56
N VAL A 96 10.10 -18.48 12.58
CA VAL A 96 11.27 -17.61 12.63
C VAL A 96 11.03 -16.42 11.71
N ILE A 97 11.14 -15.22 12.27
CA ILE A 97 10.95 -13.96 11.56
C ILE A 97 12.29 -13.25 11.47
N THR A 98 12.84 -13.19 10.27
CA THR A 98 14.07 -12.46 9.99
C THR A 98 13.73 -11.05 9.52
N THR A 99 14.30 -10.06 10.19
CA THR A 99 14.23 -8.65 9.81
C THR A 99 15.58 -8.17 9.27
N SER A 100 15.66 -6.90 8.87
CA SER A 100 16.94 -6.32 8.43
C SER A 100 18.01 -6.39 9.53
N ASN A 101 17.63 -6.23 10.80
CA ASN A 101 18.59 -6.10 11.90
C ASN A 101 18.56 -7.26 12.91
N LYS A 102 17.43 -7.99 13.02
CA LYS A 102 17.15 -8.92 14.13
C LYS A 102 16.45 -10.20 13.65
N LYS A 103 16.46 -11.23 14.50
CA LYS A 103 15.63 -12.43 14.35
C LYS A 103 14.72 -12.60 15.55
N PHE A 104 13.50 -13.06 15.31
CA PHE A 104 12.48 -13.32 16.33
C PHE A 104 11.92 -14.73 16.16
N THR A 105 11.43 -15.30 17.25
CA THR A 105 10.64 -16.52 17.23
C THR A 105 9.22 -16.21 17.72
N ALA A 106 8.21 -16.84 17.12
CA ALA A 106 6.84 -16.69 17.56
C ALA A 106 5.99 -17.96 17.39
N ASN A 107 4.97 -18.10 18.25
CA ASN A 107 4.00 -19.18 18.16
C ASN A 107 2.93 -18.87 17.11
N TYR A 108 2.45 -17.62 17.09
CA TYR A 108 1.51 -17.11 16.09
C TYR A 108 2.14 -15.98 15.29
N VAL A 109 1.84 -15.94 13.99
CA VAL A 109 2.24 -14.85 13.09
C VAL A 109 1.02 -14.30 12.36
N ILE A 110 0.74 -13.02 12.53
CA ILE A 110 -0.33 -12.31 11.84
C ILE A 110 0.29 -11.41 10.76
N ILE A 111 0.00 -11.69 9.50
CA ILE A 111 0.51 -10.93 8.36
C ILE A 111 -0.58 -9.99 7.82
N GLY A 112 -0.36 -8.69 8.00
CA GLY A 112 -1.11 -7.61 7.37
C GLY A 112 -0.19 -6.71 6.52
N SER A 113 0.70 -7.33 5.74
CA SER A 113 1.67 -6.65 4.87
C SER A 113 1.05 -5.92 3.67
N GLY A 114 -0.25 -6.09 3.46
CA GLY A 114 -1.04 -5.38 2.45
C GLY A 114 -0.67 -5.79 1.02
N THR A 115 -0.58 -4.80 0.14
CA THR A 115 -0.29 -5.00 -1.28
C THR A 115 0.79 -4.04 -1.75
N ILE A 116 1.57 -4.47 -2.74
CA ILE A 116 2.58 -3.66 -3.44
C ILE A 116 2.06 -3.22 -4.81
N PRO A 117 2.49 -2.06 -5.33
CA PRO A 117 2.09 -1.59 -6.64
C PRO A 117 2.62 -2.52 -7.74
N LYS A 118 1.84 -2.69 -8.81
CA LYS A 118 2.32 -3.33 -10.03
C LYS A 118 3.23 -2.37 -10.80
N LYS A 119 4.36 -2.89 -11.29
CA LYS A 119 5.22 -2.19 -12.25
C LYS A 119 4.59 -2.21 -13.65
N LEU A 120 5.01 -1.28 -14.50
CA LEU A 120 4.67 -1.28 -15.93
C LEU A 120 5.50 -2.27 -16.73
N GLU A 121 6.72 -2.56 -16.27
CA GLU A 121 7.68 -3.45 -16.92
C GLU A 121 8.08 -2.96 -18.32
N ILE A 122 8.30 -1.64 -18.44
CA ILE A 122 8.70 -0.98 -19.69
C ILE A 122 10.11 -0.39 -19.60
N SER A 123 10.75 -0.19 -20.76
CA SER A 123 12.04 0.48 -20.87
C SER A 123 12.02 1.86 -20.18
N GLY A 124 13.08 2.15 -19.42
CA GLY A 124 13.29 3.40 -18.69
C GLY A 124 12.54 3.57 -17.37
N GLU A 125 11.60 2.69 -17.02
CA GLU A 125 10.83 2.77 -15.76
C GLU A 125 11.73 2.81 -14.51
N GLU A 126 12.67 1.87 -14.42
CA GLU A 126 13.55 1.73 -13.25
C GLU A 126 14.49 2.93 -13.10
N LYS A 127 15.02 3.45 -14.22
CA LYS A 127 15.85 4.66 -14.20
C LYS A 127 15.04 5.89 -13.76
N ALA A 128 13.82 6.06 -14.28
CA ALA A 128 12.97 7.18 -13.88
C ALA A 128 12.59 7.12 -12.39
N TYR A 129 12.44 5.92 -11.83
CA TYR A 129 12.21 5.70 -10.40
C TYR A 129 13.45 6.08 -9.57
N GLN A 130 14.64 5.63 -9.97
CA GLN A 130 15.91 5.99 -9.32
C GLN A 130 16.17 7.49 -9.33
N ASP A 131 15.86 8.16 -10.43
CA ASP A 131 16.00 9.62 -10.61
C ASP A 131 14.93 10.45 -9.86
N LYS A 132 14.06 9.80 -9.07
CA LYS A 132 12.93 10.46 -8.35
C LYS A 132 12.02 11.25 -9.28
N LYS A 133 11.77 10.70 -10.48
CA LYS A 133 10.82 11.22 -11.47
C LYS A 133 9.62 10.31 -11.70
N LEU A 134 9.70 9.05 -11.30
CA LEU A 134 8.58 8.11 -11.30
C LEU A 134 8.29 7.64 -9.87
N PHE A 135 7.01 7.54 -9.53
CA PHE A 135 6.57 7.11 -8.19
C PHE A 135 5.40 6.13 -8.30
N TYR A 136 5.32 5.21 -7.34
CA TYR A 136 4.19 4.28 -7.23
C TYR A 136 3.21 4.66 -6.10
N GLU A 137 3.66 5.49 -5.16
CA GLU A 137 2.88 5.96 -4.03
C GLU A 137 2.83 7.48 -4.04
N VAL A 138 1.63 8.05 -4.01
CA VAL A 138 1.46 9.52 -4.05
C VAL A 138 2.03 10.18 -2.81
N TYR A 139 2.02 9.49 -1.66
CA TYR A 139 2.59 10.01 -0.44
C TYR A 139 4.09 10.32 -0.59
N GLU A 140 4.86 9.42 -1.21
CA GLU A 140 6.28 9.65 -1.52
C GLU A 140 6.43 10.76 -2.57
N ALA A 141 5.64 10.70 -3.65
CA ALA A 141 5.75 11.66 -4.75
C ALA A 141 5.67 13.11 -4.27
N LYS A 142 4.79 13.41 -3.30
CA LYS A 142 4.54 14.76 -2.78
C LYS A 142 5.78 15.47 -2.22
N GLU A 143 6.80 14.74 -1.80
CA GLU A 143 8.07 15.32 -1.32
C GLU A 143 8.93 15.87 -2.47
N PHE A 144 8.69 15.41 -3.69
CA PHE A 144 9.47 15.73 -4.89
C PHE A 144 8.68 16.53 -5.93
N LEU A 145 7.42 16.89 -5.63
CA LEU A 145 6.56 17.67 -6.51
C LEU A 145 6.71 19.17 -6.26
N GLU A 146 6.85 19.92 -7.34
CA GLU A 146 6.87 21.38 -7.33
C GLU A 146 5.68 21.98 -8.10
N LYS A 147 5.33 23.24 -7.77
CA LYS A 147 4.22 23.95 -8.44
C LYS A 147 4.38 24.09 -9.95
N LYS A 148 5.61 24.00 -10.47
CA LYS A 148 5.91 24.11 -11.90
C LYS A 148 5.74 22.79 -12.66
N ASP A 149 5.64 21.67 -11.95
CA ASP A 149 5.74 20.35 -12.55
C ASP A 149 4.52 19.98 -13.38
N ASP A 150 4.78 19.41 -14.55
CA ASP A 150 3.82 18.66 -15.35
C ASP A 150 3.85 17.19 -14.89
N VAL A 151 2.70 16.67 -14.48
CA VAL A 151 2.59 15.30 -13.96
C VAL A 151 1.72 14.43 -14.85
N ILE A 152 2.17 13.21 -15.11
CA ILE A 152 1.37 12.16 -15.74
C ILE A 152 1.00 11.12 -14.68
N ILE A 153 -0.27 10.71 -14.65
CA ILE A 153 -0.74 9.61 -13.79
C ILE A 153 -1.24 8.49 -14.70
N ILE A 154 -0.71 7.27 -14.55
CA ILE A 154 -1.07 6.12 -15.38
C ILE A 154 -2.00 5.22 -14.57
N GLY A 155 -3.28 5.21 -14.93
CA GLY A 155 -4.29 4.38 -14.27
C GLY A 155 -5.71 4.88 -14.52
N GLY A 156 -6.67 3.96 -14.45
CA GLY A 156 -8.10 4.25 -14.70
C GLY A 156 -9.03 3.94 -13.53
N GLY A 157 -8.50 3.48 -12.38
CA GLY A 157 -9.29 3.14 -11.19
C GLY A 157 -9.29 4.25 -10.14
N ASP A 158 -9.93 3.99 -8.99
CA ASP A 158 -10.06 4.95 -7.88
C ASP A 158 -8.72 5.60 -7.49
N ALA A 159 -7.67 4.81 -7.34
CA ALA A 159 -6.34 5.31 -6.94
C ALA A 159 -5.81 6.41 -7.87
N ALA A 160 -5.95 6.26 -9.19
CA ALA A 160 -5.43 7.25 -10.14
C ALA A 160 -6.15 8.60 -10.02
N TYR A 161 -7.48 8.55 -9.86
CA TYR A 161 -8.31 9.75 -9.74
C TYR A 161 -8.17 10.40 -8.36
N ASP A 162 -8.05 9.59 -7.30
CA ASP A 162 -7.79 10.08 -5.95
C ASP A 162 -6.40 10.73 -5.86
N TYR A 163 -5.36 10.12 -6.45
CA TYR A 163 -4.01 10.67 -6.50
C TYR A 163 -3.99 12.01 -7.25
N ALA A 164 -4.70 12.10 -8.38
CA ALA A 164 -4.82 13.34 -9.13
C ALA A 164 -5.40 14.47 -8.28
N LEU A 165 -6.48 14.19 -7.53
CA LEU A 165 -7.08 15.17 -6.61
C LEU A 165 -6.11 15.54 -5.47
N ASN A 166 -5.38 14.56 -4.93
CA ASN A 166 -4.42 14.73 -3.82
C ASN A 166 -3.33 15.77 -4.14
N ILE A 167 -2.82 15.75 -5.37
CA ILE A 167 -1.70 16.61 -5.80
C ILE A 167 -2.12 17.79 -6.67
N SER A 168 -3.41 17.90 -7.03
CA SER A 168 -3.92 18.93 -7.95
C SER A 168 -3.57 20.38 -7.59
N ASN A 169 -3.38 20.69 -6.30
CA ASN A 169 -3.02 22.04 -5.86
C ASN A 169 -1.50 22.25 -5.69
N GLN A 170 -0.68 21.21 -5.91
CA GLN A 170 0.77 21.23 -5.71
C GLN A 170 1.55 21.30 -7.01
N VAL A 171 0.91 21.10 -8.16
CA VAL A 171 1.56 20.96 -9.47
C VAL A 171 0.87 21.84 -10.51
N LYS A 172 1.55 22.07 -11.64
CA LYS A 172 1.04 22.95 -12.70
C LYS A 172 -0.14 22.31 -13.42
N GLN A 173 0.03 21.08 -13.89
CA GLN A 173 -0.99 20.32 -14.60
C GLN A 173 -0.80 18.81 -14.42
N ILE A 174 -1.91 18.09 -14.56
CA ILE A 174 -1.97 16.63 -14.45
C ILE A 174 -2.63 16.05 -15.69
N ARG A 175 -2.01 15.03 -16.29
CA ARG A 175 -2.63 14.19 -17.33
C ARG A 175 -2.84 12.78 -16.81
N ILE A 176 -4.10 12.36 -16.69
CA ILE A 176 -4.46 10.99 -16.34
C ILE A 176 -4.54 10.18 -17.63
N LEU A 177 -3.65 9.20 -17.80
CA LEU A 177 -3.63 8.26 -18.91
C LEU A 177 -4.38 6.98 -18.52
N GLN A 178 -5.37 6.59 -19.32
CA GLN A 178 -6.10 5.35 -19.12
C GLN A 178 -6.25 4.54 -20.41
N ARG A 179 -6.11 3.21 -20.27
CA ARG A 179 -6.25 2.26 -21.40
C ARG A 179 -7.68 2.07 -21.90
N SER A 180 -8.67 2.40 -21.08
CA SER A 180 -10.08 2.18 -21.38
C SER A 180 -10.76 3.49 -21.77
N GLU A 181 -11.83 3.39 -22.57
CA GLU A 181 -12.66 4.54 -22.90
C GLU A 181 -13.32 5.14 -21.64
N ASN A 182 -13.82 4.27 -20.77
CA ASN A 182 -14.48 4.65 -19.54
C ASN A 182 -13.55 4.50 -18.33
N ALA A 183 -13.63 5.47 -17.41
CA ALA A 183 -12.99 5.39 -16.11
C ALA A 183 -13.64 4.27 -15.28
N LYS A 184 -12.83 3.51 -14.53
CA LYS A 184 -13.26 2.44 -13.61
C LYS A 184 -13.18 2.90 -12.16
N CYS A 185 -13.44 4.19 -11.93
CA CYS A 185 -13.45 4.81 -10.61
C CYS A 185 -14.87 5.17 -10.17
N LEU A 186 -15.03 5.49 -8.88
CA LEU A 186 -16.26 6.02 -8.32
C LEU A 186 -16.75 7.26 -9.11
N PRO A 187 -18.05 7.36 -9.42
CA PRO A 187 -18.60 8.52 -10.14
C PRO A 187 -18.28 9.87 -9.49
N LEU A 188 -18.21 9.91 -8.16
CA LEU A 188 -17.86 11.11 -7.40
C LEU A 188 -16.42 11.58 -7.67
N LEU A 189 -15.46 10.65 -7.74
CA LEU A 189 -14.06 10.97 -8.06
C LEU A 189 -13.94 11.54 -9.48
N LEU A 190 -14.59 10.89 -10.45
CA LEU A 190 -14.64 11.38 -11.83
C LEU A 190 -15.26 12.78 -11.92
N LYS A 191 -16.37 13.01 -11.21
CA LYS A 191 -17.03 14.34 -11.17
C LYS A 191 -16.10 15.41 -10.59
N ARG A 192 -15.36 15.10 -9.52
CA ARG A 192 -14.42 16.05 -8.91
C ARG A 192 -13.22 16.34 -9.81
N VAL A 193 -12.66 15.31 -10.45
CA VAL A 193 -11.56 15.49 -11.42
C VAL A 193 -11.99 16.35 -12.60
N LYS A 194 -13.19 16.12 -13.17
CA LYS A 194 -13.70 16.94 -14.30
C LYS A 194 -13.94 18.41 -13.96
N LYS A 195 -14.02 18.77 -12.67
CA LYS A 195 -14.16 20.16 -12.22
C LYS A 195 -12.81 20.88 -12.06
N LYS A 196 -11.69 20.17 -12.18
CA LYS A 196 -10.35 20.76 -12.05
C LYS A 196 -9.84 21.18 -13.42
N GLU A 197 -9.56 22.47 -13.57
CA GLU A 197 -9.06 23.04 -14.84
C GLU A 197 -7.67 22.53 -15.21
N ASN A 198 -6.85 22.17 -14.21
CA ASN A 198 -5.50 21.69 -14.41
C ASN A 198 -5.38 20.16 -14.52
N ILE A 199 -6.50 19.43 -14.67
CA ILE A 199 -6.49 17.97 -14.86
C ILE A 199 -7.12 17.60 -16.19
N GLN A 200 -6.37 16.92 -17.04
CA GLN A 200 -6.83 16.38 -18.31
C GLN A 200 -6.85 14.85 -18.27
N ILE A 201 -7.89 14.24 -18.82
CA ILE A 201 -7.98 12.78 -18.99
C ILE A 201 -7.70 12.43 -20.45
N ILE A 202 -6.73 11.55 -20.67
CA ILE A 202 -6.35 11.01 -21.97
C ILE A 202 -6.69 9.52 -21.97
N LYS A 203 -7.59 9.14 -22.88
CA LYS A 203 -8.18 7.80 -22.95
C LYS A 203 -7.57 6.96 -24.06
N ASN A 204 -7.84 5.65 -24.03
CA ASN A 204 -7.41 4.67 -25.03
C ASN A 204 -5.91 4.74 -25.32
N VAL A 205 -5.11 4.89 -24.27
CA VAL A 205 -3.65 4.98 -24.35
C VAL A 205 -3.01 3.99 -23.39
N THR A 206 -1.94 3.35 -23.85
CA THR A 206 -1.12 2.44 -23.04
C THR A 206 0.34 2.90 -23.11
N PRO A 207 1.06 3.03 -21.97
CA PRO A 207 2.47 3.39 -21.98
C PRO A 207 3.29 2.29 -22.68
N SER A 208 4.30 2.70 -23.44
CA SER A 208 5.18 1.81 -24.21
C SER A 208 6.63 1.90 -23.73
N GLU A 209 7.14 3.12 -23.54
CA GLU A 209 8.53 3.37 -23.15
C GLU A 209 8.65 4.72 -22.44
N ILE A 210 9.61 4.82 -21.52
CA ILE A 210 10.04 6.07 -20.91
C ILE A 210 11.47 6.36 -21.37
N SER A 211 11.67 7.49 -22.02
CA SER A 211 13.00 8.03 -22.32
C SER A 211 13.17 9.41 -21.66
N PHE A 212 14.32 10.06 -21.90
CA PHE A 212 14.69 11.31 -21.24
C PHE A 212 15.05 12.35 -22.29
N TYR A 213 14.45 13.53 -22.18
CA TYR A 213 14.68 14.65 -23.10
C TYR A 213 14.78 15.95 -22.33
N SER A 214 15.93 16.65 -22.42
CA SER A 214 16.16 17.97 -21.81
C SER A 214 15.72 18.05 -20.33
N ASN A 215 16.24 17.14 -19.51
CA ASN A 215 15.88 16.96 -18.08
C ASN A 215 14.43 16.55 -17.77
N LYS A 216 13.55 16.40 -18.76
CA LYS A 216 12.20 15.84 -18.59
C LYS A 216 12.14 14.35 -18.94
N LEU A 217 11.05 13.71 -18.54
CA LEU A 217 10.66 12.40 -19.04
C LEU A 217 9.91 12.58 -20.36
N LEU A 218 10.22 11.72 -21.33
CA LEU A 218 9.45 11.57 -22.56
C LEU A 218 8.75 10.21 -22.50
N LEU A 219 7.44 10.22 -22.23
CA LEU A 219 6.63 9.00 -22.19
C LEU A 219 6.01 8.75 -23.56
N THR A 220 6.42 7.67 -24.21
CA THR A 220 5.78 7.19 -25.44
C THR A 220 4.57 6.36 -25.09
N VAL A 221 3.41 6.72 -25.62
CA VAL A 221 2.14 6.00 -25.44
C VAL A 221 1.58 5.52 -26.77
N ARG A 222 0.99 4.31 -26.77
CA ARG A 222 0.31 3.74 -27.92
C ARG A 222 -1.19 4.02 -27.85
N LYS A 223 -1.76 4.64 -28.89
CA LYS A 223 -3.22 4.83 -29.09
C LYS A 223 -3.84 3.68 -29.90
N SER A 224 -3.15 3.25 -30.94
CA SER A 224 -3.51 2.09 -31.78
C SER A 224 -2.23 1.45 -32.32
N THR A 225 -2.33 0.31 -33.03
CA THR A 225 -1.18 -0.50 -33.46
C THR A 225 -0.05 0.31 -34.09
N ASN A 226 -0.38 1.32 -34.90
CA ASN A 226 0.58 2.16 -35.61
C ASN A 226 0.49 3.66 -35.24
N ASN A 227 -0.10 3.98 -34.09
CA ASN A 227 -0.24 5.36 -33.63
C ASN A 227 0.36 5.52 -32.23
N PHE A 228 1.52 6.16 -32.20
CA PHE A 228 2.24 6.51 -30.98
C PHE A 228 2.24 8.02 -30.78
N LEU A 229 2.24 8.42 -29.51
CA LEU A 229 2.31 9.81 -29.10
C LEU A 229 3.34 9.93 -28.00
N ASP A 230 4.22 10.93 -28.14
CA ASP A 230 5.17 11.26 -27.10
C ASP A 230 4.64 12.37 -26.20
N LEU A 231 4.78 12.17 -24.90
CA LEU A 231 4.30 13.08 -23.87
C LEU A 231 5.47 13.48 -22.98
N LEU A 232 5.92 14.74 -23.11
CA LEU A 232 6.88 15.35 -22.19
C LEU A 232 6.24 15.61 -20.83
N THR A 233 6.89 15.21 -19.74
CA THR A 233 6.41 15.45 -18.37
C THR A 233 7.58 15.52 -17.39
N ASP A 234 7.39 16.19 -16.26
CA ASP A 234 8.41 16.24 -15.21
C ASP A 234 8.38 14.98 -14.35
N LYS A 235 7.17 14.52 -14.00
CA LYS A 235 6.96 13.37 -13.10
C LYS A 235 5.88 12.40 -13.61
N ILE A 236 6.02 11.12 -13.27
CA ILE A 236 5.04 10.06 -13.53
C ILE A 236 4.59 9.41 -12.21
N LEU A 237 3.29 9.23 -12.01
CA LEU A 237 2.74 8.38 -10.96
C LEU A 237 2.06 7.16 -11.56
N ILE A 238 2.37 5.97 -11.03
CA ILE A 238 1.83 4.69 -11.50
C ILE A 238 0.70 4.22 -10.58
N ALA A 239 -0.48 3.99 -11.15
CA ALA A 239 -1.69 3.53 -10.45
C ALA A 239 -2.42 2.43 -11.26
N VAL A 240 -1.67 1.42 -11.74
CA VAL A 240 -2.18 0.35 -12.63
C VAL A 240 -2.65 -0.92 -11.91
N GLY A 241 -2.70 -0.89 -10.57
CA GLY A 241 -3.14 -2.00 -9.73
C GLY A 241 -2.07 -2.45 -8.75
N ARG A 242 -2.41 -3.44 -7.92
CA ARG A 242 -1.57 -3.90 -6.81
C ARG A 242 -1.66 -5.41 -6.61
N THR A 243 -0.57 -6.04 -6.18
CA THR A 243 -0.47 -7.47 -5.86
C THR A 243 -0.23 -7.68 -4.36
N PRO A 244 -0.69 -8.81 -3.77
CA PRO A 244 -0.39 -9.17 -2.39
C PRO A 244 1.11 -9.15 -2.07
N ASN A 245 1.48 -8.61 -0.91
CA ASN A 245 2.87 -8.55 -0.46
C ASN A 245 3.25 -9.80 0.34
N ILE A 246 3.63 -10.87 -0.36
CA ILE A 246 3.88 -12.20 0.23
C ILE A 246 5.30 -12.72 0.00
N SER A 247 6.17 -11.99 -0.71
CA SER A 247 7.47 -12.50 -1.17
C SER A 247 8.44 -12.85 -0.04
N PHE A 248 8.21 -12.37 1.17
CA PHE A 248 9.00 -12.69 2.36
C PHE A 248 8.49 -13.93 3.10
N ILE A 249 7.36 -14.51 2.71
CA ILE A 249 6.80 -15.72 3.33
C ILE A 249 7.38 -16.93 2.62
N GLU A 250 7.90 -17.89 3.39
CA GLU A 250 8.46 -19.13 2.87
C GLU A 250 7.47 -19.92 2.01
N GLU A 251 8.00 -20.51 0.94
CA GLU A 251 7.22 -21.32 0.01
C GLU A 251 6.61 -22.54 0.73
N GLY A 252 5.37 -22.88 0.40
CA GLY A 252 4.62 -23.96 1.06
C GLY A 252 3.86 -23.53 2.32
N LEU A 253 4.11 -22.34 2.87
CA LEU A 253 3.30 -21.81 3.98
C LEU A 253 1.95 -21.22 3.53
N LEU A 254 1.81 -20.95 2.22
CA LEU A 254 0.59 -20.46 1.59
C LEU A 254 0.21 -21.33 0.38
N THR A 255 -1.08 -21.57 0.19
CA THR A 255 -1.61 -22.23 -1.01
C THR A 255 -1.53 -21.30 -2.21
N SER A 256 -1.14 -21.84 -3.37
CA SER A 256 -0.98 -21.08 -4.62
C SER A 256 -2.30 -20.51 -5.15
N GLU A 257 -3.41 -21.21 -4.95
CA GLU A 257 -4.71 -20.85 -5.53
C GLU A 257 -5.36 -19.65 -4.85
N ASN A 258 -5.29 -19.60 -3.51
CA ASN A 258 -6.09 -18.64 -2.72
C ASN A 258 -5.32 -17.94 -1.61
N LEU A 259 -3.99 -18.12 -1.50
CA LEU A 259 -3.17 -17.59 -0.42
C LEU A 259 -3.71 -17.96 0.97
N GLN A 260 -4.26 -19.17 1.10
CA GLN A 260 -4.64 -19.69 2.42
C GLN A 260 -3.41 -20.23 3.10
N SER A 261 -3.27 -20.00 4.41
CA SER A 261 -2.14 -20.59 5.12
C SER A 261 -2.32 -22.09 5.30
N THR A 262 -1.20 -22.81 5.21
CA THR A 262 -1.11 -24.24 5.53
C THR A 262 -0.92 -24.52 7.03
N ASP A 263 -0.66 -23.49 7.84
CA ASP A 263 -0.61 -23.57 9.30
C ASP A 263 -1.61 -22.58 9.91
N ARG A 264 -2.51 -23.06 10.79
CA ARG A 264 -3.54 -22.23 11.43
C ARG A 264 -2.98 -21.06 12.26
N ARG A 265 -1.71 -21.14 12.65
CA ARG A 265 -1.01 -20.12 13.44
C ARG A 265 -0.38 -19.02 12.58
N LEU A 266 -0.34 -19.19 11.25
CA LEU A 266 0.03 -18.15 10.30
C LEU A 266 -1.24 -17.56 9.66
N ILE A 267 -1.56 -16.32 9.99
CA ILE A 267 -2.86 -15.73 9.70
C ILE A 267 -2.69 -14.52 8.79
N LEU A 268 -3.40 -14.48 7.67
CA LEU A 268 -3.43 -13.34 6.76
C LEU A 268 -4.64 -12.43 7.03
N ILE A 269 -4.42 -11.11 7.15
CA ILE A 269 -5.49 -10.12 7.41
C ILE A 269 -5.43 -8.90 6.49
N GLY A 270 -6.59 -8.32 6.18
CA GLY A 270 -6.69 -7.11 5.37
C GLY A 270 -6.45 -7.34 3.88
N ASP A 271 -5.88 -6.35 3.19
CA ASP A 271 -5.81 -6.32 1.72
C ASP A 271 -5.11 -7.53 1.08
N ILE A 272 -4.17 -8.15 1.80
CA ILE A 272 -3.43 -9.32 1.33
C ILE A 272 -4.35 -10.53 1.09
N LYS A 273 -5.42 -10.66 1.90
CA LYS A 273 -6.41 -11.75 1.89
C LYS A 273 -7.65 -11.38 1.07
N ASN A 274 -8.07 -10.12 1.10
CA ASN A 274 -9.42 -9.73 0.66
C ASN A 274 -9.59 -9.50 -0.85
N LYS A 275 -8.64 -9.92 -1.69
CA LYS A 275 -8.70 -9.80 -3.17
C LYS A 275 -9.10 -8.38 -3.60
N ARG A 276 -10.37 -8.14 -3.98
CA ARG A 276 -10.90 -6.82 -4.41
C ARG A 276 -11.57 -6.01 -3.28
N LEU A 277 -11.87 -6.62 -2.14
CA LEU A 277 -12.55 -5.98 -1.00
C LEU A 277 -11.55 -5.25 -0.08
N ARG A 278 -10.88 -4.25 -0.64
CA ARG A 278 -9.78 -3.50 0.01
C ARG A 278 -10.30 -2.20 0.60
N GLN A 279 -10.94 -2.28 1.76
CA GLN A 279 -11.52 -1.13 2.46
C GLN A 279 -11.00 -1.06 3.90
N ILE A 280 -10.83 0.15 4.43
CA ILE A 280 -10.26 0.39 5.77
C ILE A 280 -11.08 -0.35 6.84
N SER A 281 -12.42 -0.24 6.80
CA SER A 281 -13.31 -0.89 7.78
C SER A 281 -13.23 -2.42 7.71
N ILE A 282 -13.09 -2.99 6.51
CA ILE A 282 -12.90 -4.44 6.32
C ILE A 282 -11.56 -4.86 6.92
N ALA A 283 -10.48 -4.11 6.65
CA ALA A 283 -9.17 -4.38 7.20
C ALA A 283 -9.15 -4.34 8.74
N ILE A 284 -9.79 -3.32 9.34
CA ILE A 284 -9.94 -3.20 10.80
C ILE A 284 -10.71 -4.40 11.37
N GLY A 285 -11.83 -4.76 10.73
CA GLY A 285 -12.68 -5.89 11.16
C GLY A 285 -11.96 -7.23 11.07
N ASP A 286 -11.22 -7.47 9.99
CA ASP A 286 -10.37 -8.66 9.84
C ASP A 286 -9.35 -8.78 10.98
N GLY A 287 -8.62 -7.70 11.25
CA GLY A 287 -7.62 -7.68 12.32
C GLY A 287 -8.23 -7.94 13.70
N LEU A 288 -9.36 -7.30 13.99
CA LEU A 288 -10.08 -7.48 15.26
C LEU A 288 -10.57 -8.93 15.41
N LYS A 289 -11.20 -9.48 14.36
CA LYS A 289 -11.76 -10.82 14.37
C LYS A 289 -10.71 -11.89 14.65
N GLU A 290 -9.58 -11.85 13.94
CA GLU A 290 -8.53 -12.86 14.14
C GLU A 290 -7.82 -12.69 15.49
N ALA A 291 -7.64 -11.46 15.97
CA ALA A 291 -7.15 -11.25 17.33
C ALA A 291 -8.07 -11.88 18.39
N MET A 292 -9.39 -11.75 18.25
CA MET A 292 -10.35 -12.36 19.19
C MET A 292 -10.29 -13.89 19.18
N LYS A 293 -10.22 -14.52 18.00
CA LYS A 293 -10.07 -15.98 17.91
C LYS A 293 -8.81 -16.49 18.61
N ILE A 294 -7.67 -15.81 18.42
CA ILE A 294 -6.42 -16.18 19.08
C ILE A 294 -6.55 -16.04 20.61
N ILE A 295 -7.32 -15.06 21.09
CA ILE A 295 -7.57 -14.90 22.52
C ILE A 295 -8.37 -16.10 23.05
N GLU A 296 -9.44 -16.48 22.37
CA GLU A 296 -10.31 -17.62 22.74
C GLU A 296 -9.57 -18.97 22.69
N GLU A 297 -8.65 -19.19 21.74
CA GLU A 297 -7.84 -20.41 21.68
C GLU A 297 -6.78 -20.53 22.80
N ASN A 298 -6.42 -19.41 23.43
CA ASN A 298 -5.38 -19.33 24.47
C ASN A 298 -5.96 -19.05 25.86
N GLU A 299 -7.26 -19.28 26.06
CA GLU A 299 -7.97 -19.29 27.35
C GLU A 299 -8.32 -20.73 27.72
#